data_AF-A0A846T6J8-F1
#
_entry.id   AF-A0A846T6J8-F1
#
_cell.length_a   1.000
_cell.length_b   1.000
_cell.length_c   1.000
_cell.angle_alpha   90.00
_cell.angle_beta   90.00
_cell.angle_gamma   90.00
#
_symmetry.space_group_name_H-M   'P 1'
#
loop_
_entity.id
_entity.type
_entity.pdbx_description
1 polymer ?
#
loop_
_entity_poly.entity_id
_entity_poly.type
_entity_poly.pdbx_seq_one_letter_code
_entity_poly.pdbx_strand_id
1 'polypeptide(L)'
;MLTPRFVRENVNLVRANIQRQKGSMEYLEAFLRLDESWRKAKKSSEDLRSERNKLSLRVSELRKEGKDAQAELARAKLIPAQIKKQEEDLVRLEQEMSGVLARIPNIMHEAVPFGTSDAQNVEVKRWGEPAPFAFPVRNHVELCEHNGWADFDASARTSGNGFYFLLGDLALLSQALVRFGVEYMCSRGYVYVEPPLMLHRDVILAAGDASSFAQSIYATDHEDLCLIGTAEHAILGMHAGRTFEEGQLPLKYFGYSMCFRKEIGAHGIN
;
A
#
# COMPACT_ATOMS: atom_id res chain seq x y z
N MET A 1 5.73 3.25 -0.80
CA MET A 1 6.41 3.49 0.50
C MET A 1 7.56 4.47 0.31
N LEU A 2 7.83 5.35 1.28
CA LEU A 2 9.03 6.22 1.24
C LEU A 2 10.31 5.40 1.42
N THR A 3 11.40 5.83 0.79
CA THR A 3 12.68 5.13 0.95
C THR A 3 13.32 5.44 2.31
N PRO A 4 14.02 4.49 2.95
CA PRO A 4 14.72 4.75 4.22
C PRO A 4 15.66 5.95 4.14
N ARG A 5 16.37 6.08 3.02
CA ARG A 5 17.26 7.21 2.75
C ARG A 5 16.53 8.54 2.74
N PHE A 6 15.41 8.62 2.02
CA PHE A 6 14.62 9.85 1.95
C PHE A 6 14.15 10.29 3.33
N VAL A 7 13.60 9.36 4.12
CA VAL A 7 13.12 9.68 5.48
C VAL A 7 14.27 10.15 6.38
N ARG A 8 15.43 9.50 6.30
CA ARG A 8 16.62 9.87 7.08
C ARG A 8 17.16 11.25 6.74
N GLU A 9 17.21 11.60 5.46
CA GLU A 9 17.74 12.89 4.99
C GLU A 9 16.71 14.02 5.18
N ASN A 10 15.42 13.71 5.26
CA ASN A 10 14.33 14.69 5.25
C ASN A 10 13.39 14.56 6.46
N VAL A 11 13.90 14.20 7.65
CA VAL A 11 13.09 13.92 8.85
C VAL A 11 12.11 15.05 9.18
N ASN A 12 12.55 16.31 9.09
CA ASN A 12 11.70 17.46 9.42
C ASN A 12 10.54 17.63 8.43
N LEU A 13 10.79 17.38 7.13
CA LEU A 13 9.76 17.41 6.09
C LEU A 13 8.74 16.30 6.33
N VAL A 14 9.20 15.08 6.59
CA VAL A 14 8.31 13.93 6.86
C VAL A 14 7.49 14.18 8.12
N ARG A 15 8.09 14.73 9.18
CA ARG A 15 7.39 15.12 10.41
C ARG A 15 6.29 16.15 10.14
N ALA A 16 6.62 17.24 9.45
CA ALA A 16 5.63 18.26 9.11
C ALA A 16 4.48 17.68 8.27
N ASN A 17 4.79 16.80 7.31
CA ASN A 17 3.79 16.12 6.49
C ASN A 17 2.85 15.22 7.32
N ILE A 18 3.39 14.42 8.23
CA ILE A 18 2.58 13.56 9.13
C ILE A 18 1.65 14.42 9.99
N GLN A 19 2.17 15.49 10.60
CA GLN A 19 1.37 16.43 11.39
C GLN A 19 0.24 17.04 10.56
N ARG A 20 0.55 17.44 9.32
CA ARG A 20 -0.41 18.03 8.40
C ARG A 20 -1.54 17.06 8.06
N GLN A 21 -1.27 15.76 8.01
CA GLN A 21 -2.25 14.69 7.80
C GLN A 21 -2.90 14.19 9.11
N LYS A 22 -2.55 14.77 10.26
CA LYS A 22 -2.91 14.27 11.60
C LYS A 22 -2.54 12.79 11.82
N GLY A 23 -1.50 12.32 11.14
CA GLY A 23 -0.99 10.96 11.29
C GLY A 23 -0.25 10.76 12.60
N SER A 24 -0.06 9.50 12.99
CA SER A 24 0.72 9.14 14.17
C SER A 24 2.23 9.33 13.93
N MET A 25 2.92 9.96 14.89
CA MET A 25 4.38 10.07 14.90
C MET A 25 5.09 8.77 15.28
N GLU A 26 4.35 7.82 15.85
CA GLU A 26 4.87 6.56 16.39
C GLU A 26 5.71 5.81 15.36
N TYR A 27 5.24 5.72 14.10
CA TYR A 27 5.95 5.00 13.04
C TYR A 27 7.21 5.71 12.58
N LEU A 28 7.22 7.06 12.57
CA LEU A 28 8.43 7.82 12.26
C LEU A 28 9.47 7.64 13.38
N GLU A 29 9.06 7.73 14.63
CA GLU A 29 9.97 7.54 15.77
C GLU A 29 10.50 6.10 15.84
N ALA A 30 9.65 5.10 15.60
CA ALA A 30 10.05 3.70 15.50
C ALA A 30 11.06 3.50 14.37
N PHE A 31 10.79 4.06 13.18
CA PHE A 31 11.73 4.01 12.06
C PHE A 31 13.10 4.59 12.44
N LEU A 32 13.16 5.76 13.07
CA LEU A 32 14.43 6.39 13.44
C LEU A 32 15.25 5.54 14.43
N ARG A 33 14.59 4.90 15.41
CA ARG A 33 15.25 3.98 16.36
C ARG A 33 15.78 2.71 15.67
N LEU A 34 14.97 2.14 14.77
CA LEU A 34 15.33 0.93 14.02
C LEU A 34 16.47 1.22 13.04
N ASP A 35 16.42 2.35 12.33
CA ASP A 35 17.47 2.82 11.41
C ASP A 35 18.80 3.03 12.13
N GLU A 36 18.79 3.62 13.33
CA GLU A 36 19.99 3.77 14.15
C GLU A 36 20.58 2.42 14.57
N SER A 37 19.73 1.50 15.01
CA SER A 37 20.12 0.15 15.41
C SER A 37 20.71 -0.62 14.22
N TRP A 38 20.07 -0.53 13.06
CA TRP A 38 20.52 -1.17 11.83
C TRP A 38 21.88 -0.63 11.39
N ARG A 39 22.10 0.69 11.43
CA ARG A 39 23.40 1.29 11.10
C ARG A 39 24.51 0.86 12.07
N LYS A 40 24.21 0.76 13.37
CA LYS A 40 25.16 0.27 14.38
C LYS A 40 25.53 -1.20 14.13
N ALA A 41 24.53 -2.06 13.90
CA ALA A 41 24.75 -3.46 13.57
C ALA A 41 25.56 -3.63 12.28
N LYS A 42 25.24 -2.83 11.25
CA LYS A 42 25.95 -2.85 9.96
C LYS A 42 27.42 -2.48 10.14
N LYS A 43 27.70 -1.38 10.84
CA LYS A 43 29.06 -0.96 11.14
C LYS A 43 29.81 -2.03 11.95
N SER A 44 29.18 -2.60 12.97
CA SER A 44 29.79 -3.66 13.79
C SER A 44 30.11 -4.91 12.95
N SER A 45 29.24 -5.29 12.02
CA SER A 45 29.49 -6.41 11.10
C SER A 45 30.68 -6.13 10.17
N GLU A 46 30.77 -4.91 9.61
CA GLU A 46 31.90 -4.48 8.79
C GLU A 46 33.22 -4.43 9.58
N ASP A 47 33.20 -3.95 10.82
CA ASP A 47 34.34 -3.91 11.72
C ASP A 47 34.83 -5.32 12.07
N LEU A 48 33.92 -6.26 12.38
CA LEU A 48 34.25 -7.67 12.63
C LEU A 48 34.85 -8.36 11.40
N ARG A 49 34.31 -8.09 10.20
CA ARG A 49 34.88 -8.60 8.94
C ARG A 49 36.29 -8.07 8.71
N SER A 50 36.52 -6.79 8.99
CA SER A 50 37.84 -6.15 8.92
C SER A 50 38.81 -6.77 9.94
N GLU A 51 38.38 -6.96 11.19
CA GLU A 51 39.17 -7.59 12.25
C GLU A 51 39.57 -9.02 11.90
N ARG A 52 38.62 -9.84 11.41
CA ARG A 52 38.89 -11.21 10.96
C ARG A 52 39.95 -11.25 9.86
N ASN A 53 39.87 -10.34 8.89
CA ASN A 53 40.83 -10.26 7.79
C ASN A 53 42.23 -9.88 8.31
N LYS A 54 42.31 -8.90 9.24
CA LYS A 54 43.57 -8.51 9.89
C LYS A 54 44.18 -9.66 10.70
N LEU A 55 43.38 -10.38 11.49
CA LEU A 55 43.83 -11.54 12.26
C LEU A 55 44.32 -12.67 11.34
N SER A 56 43.63 -12.91 10.22
CA SER A 56 44.02 -13.93 9.24
C SER A 56 45.38 -13.62 8.60
N LEU A 57 45.64 -12.35 8.26
CA LEU A 57 46.95 -11.89 7.80
C LEU A 57 48.02 -12.08 8.88
N ARG A 58 47.72 -11.68 10.12
CA ARG A 58 48.65 -11.79 11.24
C ARG A 58 49.03 -13.24 11.57
N VAL A 59 48.07 -14.16 11.50
CA VAL A 59 48.31 -15.60 11.64
C VAL A 59 49.24 -16.11 10.54
N SER A 60 49.09 -15.63 9.30
CA SER A 60 49.99 -15.99 8.19
C SER A 60 51.41 -15.47 8.42
N GLU A 61 51.57 -14.24 8.90
CA GLU A 61 52.87 -13.64 9.25
C GLU A 61 53.57 -14.40 10.39
N LEU A 62 52.89 -14.63 11.51
CA LEU A 62 53.45 -15.34 12.66
C LEU A 62 53.90 -16.76 12.31
N ARG A 63 53.13 -17.47 11.48
CA ARG A 63 53.50 -18.80 10.98
C ARG A 63 54.75 -18.76 10.09
N LYS A 64 54.92 -17.73 9.26
CA LYS A 64 56.14 -17.55 8.44
C LYS A 64 57.35 -17.22 9.30
N GLU A 65 57.16 -16.50 10.40
CA GLU A 65 58.20 -16.15 11.37
C GLU A 65 58.53 -17.29 12.36
N GLY A 66 57.83 -18.43 12.29
CA GLY A 66 58.01 -19.55 13.22
C GLY A 66 57.53 -19.27 14.65
N LYS A 67 56.67 -18.27 14.85
CA LYS A 67 56.12 -17.85 16.15
C LYS A 67 54.77 -18.51 16.42
N ASP A 68 54.38 -18.56 17.70
CA ASP A 68 53.05 -19.01 18.11
C ASP A 68 51.96 -18.02 17.64
N ALA A 69 50.87 -18.56 17.11
CA ALA A 69 49.71 -17.83 16.59
C ALA A 69 48.39 -18.33 17.21
N GLN A 70 48.45 -19.11 18.31
CA GLN A 70 47.25 -19.69 18.93
C GLN A 70 46.26 -18.63 19.42
N ALA A 71 46.74 -17.50 19.96
CA ALA A 71 45.89 -16.43 20.47
C ALA A 71 45.07 -15.76 19.35
N GLU A 72 45.71 -15.46 18.22
CA GLU A 72 45.08 -14.86 17.03
C GLU A 72 44.13 -15.84 16.36
N LEU A 73 44.48 -17.13 16.30
CA LEU A 73 43.60 -18.20 15.83
C LEU A 73 42.36 -18.35 16.72
N ALA A 74 42.52 -18.28 18.04
CA ALA A 74 41.39 -18.36 18.97
C ALA A 74 40.42 -17.19 18.77
N ARG A 75 40.93 -15.95 18.65
CA ARG A 75 40.11 -14.77 18.36
C ARG A 75 39.43 -14.86 17.00
N ALA A 76 40.16 -15.24 15.95
CA ALA A 76 39.61 -15.37 14.60
C ALA A 76 38.50 -16.43 14.51
N LYS A 77 38.53 -17.48 15.35
CA LYS A 77 37.47 -18.50 15.42
C LYS A 77 36.16 -18.01 16.04
N LEU A 78 36.18 -16.99 16.89
CA LEU A 78 34.97 -16.46 17.55
C LEU A 78 34.20 -15.48 16.65
N ILE A 79 34.90 -14.79 15.76
CA ILE A 79 34.32 -13.74 14.90
C ILE A 79 33.23 -14.25 13.94
N PRO A 80 33.34 -15.42 13.27
CA PRO A 80 32.30 -15.90 12.36
C PRO A 80 30.92 -16.04 13.00
N ALA A 81 30.86 -16.50 14.26
CA ALA A 81 29.59 -16.62 14.99
C ALA A 81 28.99 -15.24 15.30
N GLN A 82 29.83 -14.25 15.62
CA GLN A 82 29.40 -12.87 15.85
C GLN A 82 28.90 -12.21 14.56
N ILE A 83 29.60 -12.41 13.44
CA ILE A 83 29.17 -11.92 12.12
C ILE A 83 27.81 -12.51 11.76
N LYS A 84 27.64 -13.83 11.90
CA LYS A 84 26.37 -14.50 11.61
C LYS A 84 25.22 -13.91 12.42
N LYS A 85 25.42 -13.69 13.72
CA LYS A 85 24.42 -13.05 14.58
C LYS A 85 24.07 -11.64 14.11
N GLN A 86 25.07 -10.83 13.76
CA GLN A 86 24.84 -9.47 13.24
C GLN A 86 24.09 -9.49 11.89
N GLU A 87 24.36 -10.46 11.03
CA GLU A 87 23.65 -10.62 9.75
C GLU A 87 22.17 -11.00 9.97
N GLU A 88 21.88 -11.90 10.91
CA GLU A 88 20.51 -12.23 11.32
C GLU A 88 19.78 -11.00 11.91
N ASP A 89 20.45 -10.24 12.77
CA ASP A 89 19.92 -8.99 13.33
C ASP A 89 19.66 -7.93 12.25
N LEU A 90 20.53 -7.82 11.24
CA LEU A 90 20.34 -6.88 10.11
C LEU A 90 19.10 -7.21 9.28
N VAL A 91 18.89 -8.49 8.97
CA VAL A 91 17.70 -8.95 8.23
C VAL A 91 16.43 -8.67 9.02
N ARG A 92 16.42 -8.99 10.32
CA ARG A 92 15.28 -8.70 11.21
C ARG A 92 14.97 -7.20 11.24
N LEU A 93 15.99 -6.37 11.48
CA LEU A 93 15.83 -4.91 11.55
C LEU A 93 15.34 -4.33 10.22
N GLU A 94 15.78 -4.87 9.09
CA GLU A 94 15.31 -4.43 7.76
C GLU A 94 13.83 -4.76 7.55
N GLN A 95 13.39 -5.95 7.95
CA GLN A 95 11.97 -6.33 7.91
C GLN A 95 11.12 -5.44 8.81
N GLU A 96 11.55 -5.20 10.05
CA GLU A 96 10.87 -4.30 10.99
C GLU A 96 10.81 -2.86 10.44
N MET A 97 11.92 -2.35 9.89
CA MET A 97 11.96 -1.03 9.24
C MET A 97 10.99 -0.92 8.07
N SER A 98 10.92 -1.94 7.21
CA SER A 98 9.99 -1.96 6.08
C SER A 98 8.54 -1.93 6.55
N GLY A 99 8.22 -2.67 7.62
CA GLY A 99 6.89 -2.69 8.22
C GLY A 99 6.43 -1.33 8.76
N VAL A 100 7.32 -0.59 9.44
CA VAL A 100 6.99 0.75 9.95
C VAL A 100 6.97 1.80 8.83
N LEU A 101 7.89 1.72 7.87
CA LEU A 101 7.93 2.63 6.72
C LEU A 101 6.66 2.54 5.88
N ALA A 102 6.08 1.34 5.73
CA ALA A 102 4.84 1.12 4.99
C ALA A 102 3.65 1.88 5.59
N ARG A 103 3.73 2.25 6.88
CA ARG A 103 2.70 3.02 7.60
C ARG A 103 2.97 4.52 7.64
N ILE A 104 4.11 4.97 7.11
CA ILE A 104 4.39 6.40 6.95
C ILE A 104 3.67 6.88 5.67
N PRO A 105 2.79 7.89 5.78
CA PRO A 105 2.02 8.36 4.64
C PRO A 105 2.92 9.00 3.57
N ASN A 106 2.41 9.03 2.33
CA ASN A 106 3.08 9.72 1.24
C ASN A 106 3.22 11.23 1.53
N ILE A 107 4.20 11.87 0.89
CA ILE A 107 4.39 13.33 0.99
C ILE A 107 3.31 14.02 0.18
N MET A 108 2.50 14.85 0.83
CA MET A 108 1.52 15.68 0.14
C MET A 108 2.24 16.75 -0.70
N HIS A 109 1.74 16.96 -1.90
CA HIS A 109 2.17 18.07 -2.73
C HIS A 109 1.88 19.42 -2.04
N GLU A 110 2.73 20.42 -2.27
CA GLU A 110 2.59 21.76 -1.68
C GLU A 110 1.26 22.43 -2.04
N ALA A 111 0.74 22.15 -3.24
CA ALA A 111 -0.53 22.68 -3.74
C ALA A 111 -1.78 22.06 -3.11
N VAL A 112 -1.65 20.95 -2.37
CA VAL A 112 -2.79 20.41 -1.61
C VAL A 112 -3.17 21.47 -0.56
N PRO A 113 -4.44 21.83 -0.37
CA PRO A 113 -4.83 22.73 0.72
C PRO A 113 -4.65 22.08 2.09
N PHE A 114 -4.57 22.87 3.15
CA PHE A 114 -4.70 22.35 4.51
C PHE A 114 -6.18 22.10 4.81
N GLY A 115 -6.49 20.94 5.36
CA GLY A 115 -7.84 20.56 5.74
C GLY A 115 -7.82 19.54 6.87
N THR A 116 -8.89 19.54 7.65
CA THR A 116 -9.08 18.71 8.84
C THR A 116 -10.27 17.76 8.72
N SER A 117 -11.13 18.01 7.73
CA SER A 117 -12.27 17.21 7.30
C SER A 117 -12.58 17.52 5.83
N ASP A 118 -13.48 16.73 5.25
CA ASP A 118 -14.06 16.93 3.92
C ASP A 118 -14.73 18.29 3.72
N ALA A 119 -15.32 18.88 4.77
CA ALA A 119 -15.93 20.20 4.75
C ALA A 119 -14.96 21.35 4.40
N GLN A 120 -13.65 21.09 4.48
CA GLN A 120 -12.60 22.05 4.12
C GLN A 120 -12.00 21.79 2.73
N ASN A 121 -12.54 20.83 1.98
CA ASN A 121 -12.17 20.64 0.59
C ASN A 121 -12.54 21.88 -0.23
N VAL A 122 -11.64 22.27 -1.13
CA VAL A 122 -11.82 23.45 -1.99
C VAL A 122 -12.39 23.01 -3.33
N GLU A 123 -13.55 23.54 -3.72
CA GLU A 123 -14.12 23.32 -5.04
C GLU A 123 -13.25 24.03 -6.10
N VAL A 124 -12.69 23.25 -7.03
CA VAL A 124 -11.81 23.78 -8.09
C VAL A 124 -12.56 24.06 -9.40
N LYS A 125 -13.70 23.41 -9.63
CA LYS A 125 -14.48 23.54 -10.86
C LYS A 125 -15.92 23.06 -10.66
N ARG A 126 -16.88 23.80 -11.22
CA ARG A 126 -18.28 23.40 -11.42
C ARG A 126 -18.59 23.27 -12.90
N TRP A 127 -19.49 22.37 -13.27
CA TRP A 127 -19.99 22.26 -14.64
C TRP A 127 -21.46 21.85 -14.65
N GLY A 128 -22.26 22.56 -15.47
CA GLY A 128 -23.71 22.43 -15.48
C GLY A 128 -24.38 23.16 -14.31
N GLU A 129 -25.71 23.17 -14.32
CA GLU A 129 -26.55 23.74 -13.26
C GLU A 129 -27.54 22.66 -12.77
N PRO A 130 -27.73 22.49 -11.45
CA PRO A 130 -28.74 21.57 -10.93
C PRO A 130 -30.13 21.90 -11.47
N ALA A 131 -30.85 20.88 -11.95
CA ALA A 131 -32.18 21.08 -12.52
C ALA A 131 -33.18 21.57 -11.46
N PRO A 132 -34.00 22.60 -11.74
CA PRO A 132 -35.10 22.97 -10.87
C PRO A 132 -36.24 21.97 -11.02
N PHE A 133 -36.79 21.49 -9.90
CA PHE A 133 -37.96 20.61 -9.89
C PHE A 133 -39.17 21.35 -9.29
N ALA A 134 -40.30 21.29 -9.99
CA ALA A 134 -41.58 21.86 -9.53
C ALA A 134 -42.39 20.90 -8.64
N PHE A 135 -41.77 19.81 -8.18
CA PHE A 135 -42.38 18.76 -7.37
C PHE A 135 -41.39 18.23 -6.33
N PRO A 136 -41.85 17.57 -5.25
CA PRO A 136 -40.98 16.90 -4.30
C PRO A 136 -40.15 15.81 -4.99
N VAL A 137 -38.83 15.98 -4.98
CA VAL A 137 -37.89 15.04 -5.62
C VAL A 137 -37.76 13.80 -4.77
N ARG A 138 -38.00 12.63 -5.37
CA ARG A 138 -37.72 11.34 -4.75
C ARG A 138 -36.25 11.02 -4.83
N ASN A 139 -35.69 10.44 -3.77
CA ASN A 139 -34.32 9.94 -3.80
C ASN A 139 -34.23 8.65 -4.64
N HIS A 140 -33.01 8.19 -4.91
CA HIS A 140 -32.80 7.03 -5.78
C HIS A 140 -33.37 5.72 -5.21
N VAL A 141 -33.44 5.55 -3.88
CA VAL A 141 -34.04 4.37 -3.23
C VAL A 141 -35.54 4.36 -3.45
N GLU A 142 -36.21 5.48 -3.16
CA GLU A 142 -37.66 5.64 -3.38
C GLU A 142 -38.05 5.43 -4.85
N LEU A 143 -37.20 5.88 -5.79
CA LEU A 143 -37.40 5.61 -7.21
C LEU A 143 -37.26 4.12 -7.54
N CYS A 144 -36.27 3.43 -6.97
CA CYS A 144 -36.08 2.01 -7.23
C CYS A 144 -37.25 1.17 -6.70
N GLU A 145 -37.68 1.42 -5.47
CA GLU A 145 -38.81 0.71 -4.84
C GLU A 145 -40.11 0.94 -5.60
N HIS A 146 -40.41 2.21 -5.94
CA HIS A 146 -41.65 2.55 -6.64
C HIS A 146 -41.77 1.90 -8.02
N ASN A 147 -40.65 1.71 -8.71
CA ASN A 147 -40.62 1.15 -10.07
C ASN A 147 -40.26 -0.35 -10.10
N GLY A 148 -39.98 -0.98 -8.96
CA GLY A 148 -39.52 -2.37 -8.91
C GLY A 148 -38.17 -2.59 -9.59
N TRP A 149 -37.30 -1.58 -9.60
CA TRP A 149 -35.98 -1.64 -10.25
C TRP A 149 -34.88 -2.18 -9.33
N ALA A 150 -35.13 -2.25 -8.03
CA ALA A 150 -34.27 -2.94 -7.09
C ALA A 150 -35.09 -3.72 -6.06
N ASP A 151 -34.52 -4.81 -5.56
CA ASP A 151 -35.10 -5.62 -4.48
C ASP A 151 -34.13 -5.67 -3.29
N PHE A 152 -34.36 -4.76 -2.34
CA PHE A 152 -33.56 -4.66 -1.11
C PHE A 152 -33.98 -5.69 -0.05
N ASP A 153 -35.24 -6.14 -0.08
CA ASP A 153 -35.71 -7.18 0.84
C ASP A 153 -35.08 -8.54 0.49
N ALA A 154 -34.96 -8.86 -0.81
CA ALA A 154 -34.25 -10.04 -1.27
C ALA A 154 -32.78 -10.01 -0.84
N SER A 155 -32.09 -8.88 -1.02
CA SER A 155 -30.68 -8.78 -0.63
C SER A 155 -30.48 -8.86 0.88
N ALA A 156 -31.38 -8.25 1.68
CA ALA A 156 -31.36 -8.39 3.13
C ALA A 156 -31.51 -9.85 3.57
N ARG A 157 -32.36 -10.63 2.89
CA ARG A 157 -32.52 -12.07 3.17
C ARG A 157 -31.34 -12.93 2.72
N THR A 158 -30.72 -12.62 1.59
CA THR A 158 -29.68 -13.48 0.99
C THR A 158 -28.26 -13.13 1.43
N SER A 159 -27.99 -11.85 1.69
CA SER A 159 -26.62 -11.32 1.84
C SER A 159 -26.49 -10.30 2.97
N GLY A 160 -27.60 -9.76 3.48
CA GLY A 160 -27.63 -8.78 4.55
C GLY A 160 -27.48 -7.33 4.08
N ASN A 161 -27.14 -6.44 5.01
CA ASN A 161 -27.03 -5.00 4.75
C ASN A 161 -25.88 -4.69 3.78
N GLY A 162 -26.05 -3.67 2.93
CA GLY A 162 -25.06 -3.22 1.96
C GLY A 162 -25.11 -3.94 0.60
N PHE A 163 -26.05 -4.87 0.41
CA PHE A 163 -26.28 -5.58 -0.85
C PHE A 163 -27.61 -5.18 -1.50
N TYR A 164 -27.76 -5.45 -2.78
CA TYR A 164 -28.97 -5.16 -3.57
C TYR A 164 -29.08 -6.11 -4.77
N PHE A 165 -30.31 -6.35 -5.23
CA PHE A 165 -30.58 -6.87 -6.57
C PHE A 165 -31.04 -5.70 -7.45
N LEU A 166 -30.43 -5.51 -8.63
CA LEU A 166 -30.97 -4.62 -9.67
C LEU A 166 -31.82 -5.44 -10.66
N LEU A 167 -32.93 -4.87 -11.10
CA LEU A 167 -33.92 -5.54 -11.94
C LEU A 167 -34.21 -4.72 -13.20
N GLY A 168 -34.59 -5.43 -14.28
CA GLY A 168 -35.10 -4.85 -15.52
C GLY A 168 -34.19 -3.77 -16.13
N ASP A 169 -34.80 -2.65 -16.50
CA ASP A 169 -34.13 -1.56 -17.21
C ASP A 169 -33.00 -0.92 -16.40
N LEU A 170 -33.08 -0.90 -15.06
CA LEU A 170 -32.00 -0.36 -14.24
C LEU A 170 -30.77 -1.27 -14.25
N ALA A 171 -30.98 -2.59 -14.26
CA ALA A 171 -29.88 -3.55 -14.43
C ALA A 171 -29.23 -3.43 -15.81
N LEU A 172 -30.03 -3.24 -16.87
CA LEU A 172 -29.52 -3.00 -18.22
C LEU A 172 -28.79 -1.66 -18.34
N LEU A 173 -29.31 -0.61 -17.70
CA LEU A 173 -28.67 0.70 -17.64
C LEU A 173 -27.30 0.62 -16.97
N SER A 174 -27.16 -0.16 -15.89
CA SER A 174 -25.87 -0.39 -15.24
C SER A 174 -24.83 -0.95 -16.24
N GLN A 175 -25.21 -1.94 -17.04
CA GLN A 175 -24.34 -2.51 -18.08
C GLN A 175 -24.03 -1.51 -19.20
N ALA A 176 -25.02 -0.72 -19.62
CA ALA A 176 -24.86 0.32 -20.63
C ALA A 176 -23.86 1.41 -20.18
N LEU A 177 -23.91 1.82 -18.91
CA LEU A 177 -22.96 2.78 -18.34
C LEU A 177 -21.53 2.24 -18.30
N VAL A 178 -21.36 0.96 -17.93
CA VAL A 178 -20.05 0.28 -17.98
C VAL A 178 -19.51 0.29 -19.41
N ARG A 179 -20.35 -0.10 -20.38
CA ARG A 179 -19.95 -0.14 -21.79
C ARG A 179 -19.58 1.24 -22.31
N PHE A 180 -20.38 2.25 -22.01
CA PHE A 180 -20.08 3.64 -22.35
C PHE A 180 -18.73 4.09 -21.78
N GLY A 181 -18.46 3.79 -20.50
CA GLY A 181 -17.19 4.11 -19.86
C GLY A 181 -15.99 3.44 -20.54
N VAL A 182 -16.12 2.17 -20.90
CA VAL A 182 -15.08 1.43 -21.65
C VAL A 182 -14.83 2.06 -23.01
N GLU A 183 -15.88 2.30 -23.80
CA GLU A 183 -15.74 2.91 -25.13
C GLU A 183 -15.13 4.31 -25.06
N TYR A 184 -15.59 5.12 -24.10
CA TYR A 184 -15.05 6.44 -23.86
C TYR A 184 -13.55 6.37 -23.54
N MET A 185 -13.13 5.54 -22.58
CA MET A 185 -11.72 5.46 -22.18
C MET A 185 -10.82 4.87 -23.28
N CYS A 186 -11.29 3.87 -24.02
CA CYS A 186 -10.59 3.35 -25.19
C CYS A 186 -10.39 4.44 -26.27
N SER A 187 -11.41 5.28 -26.52
CA SER A 187 -11.29 6.43 -27.44
C SER A 187 -10.26 7.47 -26.99
N ARG A 188 -9.91 7.49 -25.69
CA ARG A 188 -8.86 8.35 -25.10
C ARG A 188 -7.47 7.69 -25.13
N GLY A 189 -7.33 6.52 -25.75
CA GLY A 189 -6.06 5.78 -25.88
C GLY A 189 -5.66 5.01 -24.63
N TYR A 190 -6.60 4.70 -23.74
CA TYR A 190 -6.35 3.79 -22.61
C TYR A 190 -6.57 2.35 -23.05
N VAL A 191 -5.67 1.46 -22.60
CA VAL A 191 -5.82 0.02 -22.79
C VAL A 191 -6.83 -0.49 -21.77
N TYR A 192 -7.90 -1.13 -22.25
CA TYR A 192 -8.86 -1.80 -21.38
C TYR A 192 -8.24 -3.05 -20.75
N VAL A 193 -8.40 -3.19 -19.44
CA VAL A 193 -7.93 -4.34 -18.66
C VAL A 193 -9.11 -4.89 -17.87
N GLU A 194 -9.39 -6.18 -18.03
CA GLU A 194 -10.27 -6.93 -17.16
C GLU A 194 -9.42 -7.70 -16.14
N PRO A 195 -9.37 -7.28 -14.87
CA PRO A 195 -8.46 -7.86 -13.89
C PRO A 195 -9.03 -9.12 -13.21
N PRO A 196 -8.17 -9.97 -12.61
CA PRO A 196 -8.61 -10.95 -11.61
C PRO A 196 -9.34 -10.25 -10.46
N LEU A 197 -10.44 -10.84 -9.99
CA LEU A 197 -11.22 -10.32 -8.85
C LEU A 197 -10.63 -10.68 -7.48
N MET A 198 -9.63 -11.56 -7.48
CA MET A 198 -8.91 -12.00 -6.29
C MET A 198 -7.41 -11.86 -6.54
N LEU A 199 -6.69 -11.31 -5.57
CA LEU A 199 -5.25 -11.11 -5.63
C LEU A 199 -4.60 -11.63 -4.35
N HIS A 200 -3.30 -11.92 -4.42
CA HIS A 200 -2.51 -12.19 -3.23
C HIS A 200 -2.53 -11.00 -2.28
N ARG A 201 -2.45 -11.30 -0.97
CA ARG A 201 -2.60 -10.30 0.08
C ARG A 201 -1.53 -9.22 0.00
N ASP A 202 -0.29 -9.61 -0.30
CA ASP A 202 0.84 -8.71 -0.47
C ASP A 202 0.62 -7.70 -1.60
N VAL A 203 0.00 -8.11 -2.71
CA VAL A 203 -0.34 -7.23 -3.85
C VAL A 203 -1.35 -6.16 -3.43
N ILE A 204 -2.40 -6.52 -2.69
CA ILE A 204 -3.39 -5.54 -2.22
C ILE A 204 -2.79 -4.61 -1.17
N LEU A 205 -1.99 -5.14 -0.24
CA LEU A 205 -1.30 -4.33 0.78
C LEU A 205 -0.29 -3.36 0.16
N ALA A 206 0.33 -3.71 -0.97
CA ALA A 206 1.23 -2.82 -1.68
C ALA A 206 0.49 -1.66 -2.39
N ALA A 207 -0.77 -1.87 -2.77
CA ALA A 207 -1.59 -0.89 -3.48
C ALA A 207 -2.31 0.11 -2.55
N GLY A 208 -2.38 -0.15 -1.25
CA GLY A 208 -3.17 0.65 -0.32
C GLY A 208 -2.53 0.85 1.05
N ASP A 209 -3.29 1.43 1.97
CA ASP A 209 -2.88 1.54 3.37
C ASP A 209 -3.16 0.23 4.11
N ALA A 210 -2.10 -0.43 4.56
CA ALA A 210 -2.17 -1.65 5.36
C ALA A 210 -3.04 -1.51 6.62
N SER A 211 -3.18 -0.30 7.17
CA SER A 211 -4.02 -0.04 8.35
C SER A 211 -5.52 -0.17 8.06
N SER A 212 -5.94 0.15 6.82
CA SER A 212 -7.34 0.08 6.37
C SER A 212 -7.75 -1.31 5.89
N PHE A 213 -6.78 -2.18 5.60
CA PHE A 213 -7.01 -3.47 4.96
C PHE A 213 -8.05 -4.34 5.68
N ALA A 214 -7.93 -4.48 7.01
CA ALA A 214 -8.84 -5.33 7.78
C ALA A 214 -10.30 -4.83 7.76
N GLN A 215 -10.47 -3.50 7.67
CA GLN A 215 -11.76 -2.82 7.70
C GLN A 215 -12.42 -2.74 6.33
N SER A 216 -11.63 -2.78 5.25
CA SER A 216 -12.14 -2.55 3.88
C SER A 216 -12.11 -3.80 2.99
N ILE A 217 -11.23 -4.77 3.22
CA ILE A 217 -10.97 -5.88 2.30
C ILE A 217 -11.53 -7.21 2.82
N TYR A 218 -12.24 -7.95 1.96
CA TYR A 218 -12.64 -9.34 2.19
C TYR A 218 -11.47 -10.28 1.87
N ALA A 219 -11.11 -11.13 2.82
CA ALA A 219 -10.08 -12.16 2.68
C ALA A 219 -10.71 -13.56 2.73
N THR A 220 -10.11 -14.52 2.04
CA THR A 220 -10.51 -15.93 2.14
C THR A 220 -9.92 -16.60 3.37
N ASP A 221 -10.64 -17.54 3.99
CA ASP A 221 -10.23 -18.17 5.25
C ASP A 221 -9.10 -19.22 5.09
N HIS A 222 -8.91 -19.77 3.88
CA HIS A 222 -8.00 -20.90 3.64
C HIS A 222 -7.02 -20.70 2.47
N GLU A 223 -7.06 -19.54 1.84
CA GLU A 223 -6.18 -19.19 0.73
C GLU A 223 -5.55 -17.82 1.00
N ASP A 224 -4.34 -17.60 0.48
CA ASP A 224 -3.72 -16.27 0.49
C ASP A 224 -4.23 -15.43 -0.67
N LEU A 225 -5.56 -15.28 -0.72
CA LEU A 225 -6.27 -14.48 -1.70
C LEU A 225 -7.26 -13.56 -1.01
N CYS A 226 -7.45 -12.39 -1.58
CA CYS A 226 -8.43 -11.42 -1.10
C CYS A 226 -9.18 -10.82 -2.29
N LEU A 227 -10.46 -10.52 -2.09
CA LEU A 227 -11.28 -9.85 -3.09
C LEU A 227 -10.82 -8.40 -3.26
N ILE A 228 -10.79 -7.92 -4.50
CA ILE A 228 -10.38 -6.54 -4.79
C ILE A 228 -11.43 -5.52 -4.35
N GLY A 229 -10.98 -4.41 -3.74
CA GLY A 229 -11.83 -3.25 -3.44
C GLY A 229 -11.96 -2.25 -4.61
N THR A 230 -11.13 -2.44 -5.65
CA THR A 230 -11.05 -1.63 -6.87
C THR A 230 -10.17 -2.34 -7.90
N ALA A 231 -10.44 -2.17 -9.19
CA ALA A 231 -9.57 -2.63 -10.29
C ALA A 231 -8.13 -2.06 -10.19
N GLU A 232 -7.96 -0.92 -9.51
CA GLU A 232 -6.66 -0.29 -9.26
C GLU A 232 -5.65 -1.26 -8.60
N HIS A 233 -6.08 -2.06 -7.62
CA HIS A 233 -5.18 -3.01 -6.94
C HIS A 233 -4.54 -3.98 -7.95
N ALA A 234 -5.35 -4.50 -8.88
CA ALA A 234 -4.89 -5.44 -9.88
C ALA A 234 -4.06 -4.77 -10.97
N ILE A 235 -4.46 -3.57 -11.43
CA ILE A 235 -3.73 -2.82 -12.46
C ILE A 235 -2.35 -2.39 -11.95
N LEU A 236 -2.23 -1.94 -10.69
CA LEU A 236 -0.94 -1.68 -10.05
C LEU A 236 -0.12 -2.96 -9.90
N GLY A 237 -0.75 -4.04 -9.43
CA GLY A 237 -0.12 -5.34 -9.23
C GLY A 237 0.37 -6.03 -10.51
N MET A 238 -0.26 -5.76 -11.65
CA MET A 238 0.11 -6.30 -12.98
C MET A 238 1.58 -6.03 -13.36
N HIS A 239 2.18 -5.04 -12.72
CA HIS A 239 3.55 -4.59 -12.98
C HIS A 239 4.53 -4.86 -11.84
N ALA A 240 4.11 -5.59 -10.80
CA ALA A 240 4.97 -5.95 -9.68
C ALA A 240 6.24 -6.66 -10.17
N GLY A 241 7.40 -6.21 -9.68
CA GLY A 241 8.71 -6.78 -10.01
C GLY A 241 9.20 -6.51 -11.44
N ARG A 242 8.50 -5.72 -12.25
CA ARG A 242 8.89 -5.40 -13.62
C ARG A 242 9.74 -4.13 -13.69
N THR A 243 10.66 -4.11 -14.65
CA THR A 243 11.40 -2.91 -15.07
C THR A 243 10.85 -2.44 -16.41
N PHE A 244 10.80 -1.12 -16.60
CA PHE A 244 10.32 -0.48 -17.82
C PHE A 244 11.44 0.26 -18.53
N GLU A 245 11.37 0.29 -19.85
CA GLU A 245 12.13 1.25 -20.65
C GLU A 245 11.38 2.59 -20.68
N GLU A 246 12.10 3.71 -20.62
CA GLU A 246 11.49 5.04 -20.58
C GLU A 246 10.57 5.31 -21.78
N GLY A 247 10.93 4.82 -22.96
CA GLY A 247 10.13 4.95 -24.19
C GLY A 247 8.79 4.21 -24.16
N GLN A 248 8.55 3.31 -23.19
CA GLN A 248 7.26 2.65 -23.01
C GLN A 248 6.27 3.49 -22.19
N LEU A 249 6.74 4.58 -21.56
CA LEU A 249 5.94 5.41 -20.67
C LEU A 249 5.34 6.63 -21.39
N PRO A 250 4.13 7.09 -21.00
CA PRO A 250 3.27 6.53 -19.97
C PRO A 250 2.45 5.33 -20.45
N LEU A 251 2.38 4.28 -19.61
CA LEU A 251 1.39 3.23 -19.78
C LEU A 251 0.03 3.72 -19.28
N LYS A 252 -1.01 3.61 -20.11
CA LYS A 252 -2.35 4.09 -19.79
C LYS A 252 -3.33 2.94 -19.79
N TYR A 253 -3.83 2.60 -18.61
CA TYR A 253 -4.80 1.52 -18.43
C TYR A 253 -6.11 2.04 -17.83
N PHE A 254 -7.20 1.41 -18.24
CA PHE A 254 -8.51 1.58 -17.63
C PHE A 254 -9.08 0.18 -17.39
N GLY A 255 -9.71 -0.04 -16.24
CA GLY A 255 -10.33 -1.32 -15.94
C GLY A 255 -11.71 -1.15 -15.36
N TYR A 256 -12.57 -2.12 -15.68
CA TYR A 256 -13.84 -2.34 -15.01
C TYR A 256 -13.74 -3.67 -14.26
N SER A 257 -14.24 -3.69 -13.02
CA SER A 257 -14.36 -4.91 -12.23
C SER A 257 -15.52 -4.77 -11.26
N MET A 258 -16.00 -5.91 -10.75
CA MET A 258 -16.74 -5.90 -9.50
C MET A 258 -15.79 -5.48 -8.36
N CYS A 259 -16.31 -4.74 -7.39
CA CYS A 259 -15.56 -4.21 -6.26
C CYS A 259 -16.22 -4.66 -4.95
N PHE A 260 -15.42 -5.20 -4.03
CA PHE A 260 -15.91 -5.78 -2.79
C PHE A 260 -15.32 -5.01 -1.61
N ARG A 261 -16.17 -4.39 -0.79
CA ARG A 261 -15.77 -3.60 0.37
C ARG A 261 -16.64 -3.94 1.58
N LYS A 262 -16.02 -4.14 2.74
CA LYS A 262 -16.75 -4.46 3.97
C LYS A 262 -17.50 -3.26 4.56
N GLU A 263 -17.11 -2.03 4.20
CA GLU A 263 -17.70 -0.77 4.66
C GLU A 263 -17.88 -0.69 6.19
N ILE A 264 -16.93 -1.28 6.94
CA ILE A 264 -16.96 -1.27 8.41
C ILE A 264 -16.82 0.18 8.90
N GLY A 265 -17.86 0.69 9.57
CA GLY A 265 -17.89 2.05 10.10
C GLY A 265 -18.72 3.04 9.27
N ALA A 266 -19.17 2.69 8.06
CA ALA A 266 -20.08 3.50 7.25
C ALA A 266 -21.56 3.34 7.66
N HIS A 267 -21.83 3.07 8.94
CA HIS A 267 -23.19 2.86 9.44
C HIS A 267 -24.02 4.15 9.28
N GLY A 268 -24.91 4.15 8.29
CA GLY A 268 -25.98 5.12 8.17
C GLY A 268 -25.57 6.50 7.66
N ILE A 269 -24.74 6.57 6.61
CA ILE A 269 -24.68 7.79 5.79
C ILE A 269 -25.93 7.81 4.90
N ASN A 270 -27.05 8.24 5.50
CA ASN A 270 -28.25 8.72 4.81
C ASN A 270 -28.50 10.15 5.27
#